data_AF-A0A958RCL8-F1
#
_entry.id   AF-A0A958RCL8-F1
#
_cell.length_a   1.000
_cell.length_b   1.000
_cell.length_c   1.000
_cell.angle_alpha   90.00
_cell.angle_beta   90.00
_cell.angle_gamma   90.00
#
_symmetry.space_group_name_H-M   'P 1'
#
loop_
_entity.id
_entity.type
_entity.pdbx_description
1 polymer ?
#
loop_
_entity_poly.entity_id
_entity_poly.type
_entity_poly.pdbx_seq_one_letter_code
_entity_poly.pdbx_strand_id
1 'polypeptide(L)'
;MAKKGNGYIFGFALIICVICSLLLSLVSEGLRPKKELNEALDVKKNILKAVELKEPPSPKAKAKELLDIYGSKIQEKVTDAQGNIVDGKKPEDIKEGEALYPIYVYVEGSEVMAYAF
;
A
#
# COMPACT_ATOMS: atom_id res chain seq x y z
N MET A 1 -60.53 10.25 14.63
CA MET A 1 -59.34 10.33 13.77
C MET A 1 -58.12 9.96 14.59
N ALA A 2 -57.61 8.73 14.48
CA ALA A 2 -56.47 8.26 15.28
C ALA A 2 -55.16 8.59 14.56
N LYS A 3 -54.39 9.53 15.10
CA LYS A 3 -53.08 9.96 14.59
C LYS A 3 -52.07 8.84 14.88
N LYS A 4 -51.83 7.94 13.92
CA LYS A 4 -50.76 6.92 14.03
C LYS A 4 -49.43 7.66 14.13
N GLY A 5 -48.78 7.62 15.29
CA GLY A 5 -47.51 8.29 15.54
C GLY A 5 -46.39 7.61 14.76
N ASN A 6 -45.80 8.32 13.78
CA ASN A 6 -44.65 7.86 12.99
C ASN A 6 -43.34 7.66 13.78
N GLY A 7 -43.36 7.72 15.12
CA GLY A 7 -42.17 7.56 15.96
C GLY A 7 -41.51 6.18 15.83
N TYR A 8 -42.27 5.14 15.48
CA TYR A 8 -41.72 3.79 15.26
C TYR A 8 -40.76 3.74 14.06
N ILE A 9 -40.98 4.55 13.03
CA ILE A 9 -40.14 4.62 11.82
C ILE A 9 -38.79 5.24 12.16
N PHE A 10 -38.80 6.33 12.95
CA PHE A 10 -37.59 7.01 13.39
C PHE A 10 -36.72 6.12 14.30
N GLY A 11 -37.33 5.41 15.25
CA GLY A 11 -36.60 4.47 16.12
C GLY A 11 -36.01 3.29 15.33
N PHE A 12 -36.79 2.73 14.39
CA PHE A 12 -36.34 1.65 13.52
C PHE A 12 -35.18 2.08 12.61
N ALA A 13 -35.26 3.27 12.00
CA ALA A 13 -34.19 3.81 11.18
C ALA A 13 -32.89 4.02 11.98
N LEU A 14 -32.98 4.51 13.22
CA LEU A 14 -31.82 4.64 14.10
C LEU A 14 -31.14 3.29 14.39
N ILE A 15 -31.93 2.26 14.69
CA ILE A 15 -31.40 0.92 14.96
C ILE A 15 -30.70 0.37 13.71
N ILE A 16 -31.30 0.52 12.53
CA ILE A 16 -30.67 0.09 11.27
C ILE A 16 -29.38 0.88 11.01
N CYS A 17 -29.37 2.19 11.21
CA CYS A 17 -28.15 2.99 11.06
C CYS A 17 -27.03 2.51 11.97
N VAL A 18 -27.32 2.19 13.23
CA VAL A 18 -26.33 1.65 14.17
C VAL A 18 -25.80 0.30 13.67
N ILE A 19 -26.69 -0.63 13.28
CA ILE A 19 -26.29 -1.95 12.78
C ILE A 19 -25.43 -1.83 11.51
N CYS A 20 -25.84 -1.00 10.56
CA CYS A 20 -25.08 -0.77 9.33
C CYS A 20 -23.70 -0.16 9.61
N SER A 21 -23.60 0.78 10.56
CA SER A 21 -22.31 1.37 10.92
C SER A 21 -21.36 0.34 11.55
N LEU A 22 -21.86 -0.52 12.43
CA LEU A 22 -21.10 -1.61 13.03
C LEU A 22 -20.66 -2.65 11.99
N LEU A 23 -21.56 -3.08 11.12
CA LEU A 23 -21.25 -4.03 10.05
C LEU A 23 -20.21 -3.45 9.08
N LEU A 24 -20.38 -2.20 8.65
CA LEU A 24 -19.43 -1.55 7.76
C LEU A 24 -18.07 -1.40 8.43
N SER A 25 -18.03 -1.07 9.73
CA SER A 25 -16.78 -0.97 10.49
C SER A 25 -16.06 -2.31 10.59
N LEU A 26 -16.79 -3.40 10.88
CA LEU A 26 -16.22 -4.76 10.93
C LEU A 26 -15.75 -5.24 9.55
N VAL A 27 -16.52 -4.97 8.50
CA VAL A 27 -16.11 -5.28 7.12
C VAL A 27 -14.89 -4.46 6.73
N SER A 28 -14.85 -3.18 7.07
CA SER A 28 -13.69 -2.32 6.81
C SER A 28 -12.46 -2.86 7.53
N GLU A 29 -12.54 -3.10 8.84
CA GLU A 29 -11.41 -3.61 9.63
C GLU A 29 -10.99 -5.02 9.21
N GLY A 30 -11.92 -5.87 8.78
CA GLY A 30 -11.63 -7.24 8.33
C GLY A 30 -11.06 -7.35 6.91
N LEU A 31 -11.44 -6.44 5.99
CA LEU A 31 -10.96 -6.43 4.60
C LEU A 31 -9.77 -5.50 4.37
N ARG A 32 -9.60 -4.43 5.16
CA ARG A 32 -8.44 -3.52 5.08
C ARG A 32 -7.10 -4.23 5.13
N PRO A 33 -6.80 -5.11 6.12
CA PRO A 33 -5.47 -5.70 6.23
C PRO A 33 -5.12 -6.61 5.05
N LYS A 34 -6.13 -7.27 4.45
CA LYS A 34 -5.91 -8.07 3.23
C LYS A 34 -5.68 -7.21 2.00
N LYS A 35 -6.27 -6.02 1.94
CA LYS A 35 -6.11 -5.14 0.79
C LYS A 35 -4.74 -4.44 0.83
N GLU A 36 -4.35 -3.92 1.99
CA GLU A 36 -3.06 -3.23 2.19
C GLU A 36 -1.86 -4.14 1.91
N LEU A 37 -1.89 -5.40 2.37
CA LEU A 37 -0.81 -6.35 2.11
C LEU A 37 -0.68 -6.70 0.61
N ASN A 38 -1.79 -6.75 -0.12
CA ASN A 38 -1.77 -7.02 -1.55
C ASN A 38 -1.35 -5.78 -2.37
N GLU A 39 -1.73 -4.58 -1.94
CA GLU A 39 -1.31 -3.32 -2.57
C GLU A 39 0.20 -3.12 -2.45
N ALA A 40 0.78 -3.33 -1.26
CA ALA A 40 2.24 -3.25 -1.07
C ALA A 40 3.00 -4.28 -1.93
N LEU A 41 2.43 -5.48 -2.09
CA LEU A 41 2.98 -6.52 -2.97
C LEU A 41 2.92 -6.13 -4.45
N ASP A 42 1.83 -5.51 -4.89
CA ASP A 42 1.68 -5.07 -6.27
C ASP A 42 2.66 -3.95 -6.62
N VAL A 43 2.83 -2.97 -5.72
CA VAL A 43 3.83 -1.89 -5.89
C VAL A 43 5.23 -2.48 -6.05
N LYS A 44 5.65 -3.39 -5.15
CA LYS A 44 6.96 -4.06 -5.23
C LYS A 44 7.12 -4.84 -6.53
N LYS A 45 6.07 -5.54 -6.98
CA LYS A 45 6.07 -6.27 -8.25
C LYS A 45 6.21 -5.33 -9.45
N ASN A 46 5.55 -4.17 -9.44
CA ASN A 46 5.66 -3.19 -10.51
C ASN A 46 7.05 -2.55 -10.54
N ILE A 47 7.66 -2.27 -9.39
CA ILE A 47 9.06 -1.81 -9.30
C ILE A 47 10.00 -2.86 -9.92
N LEU A 48 9.87 -4.14 -9.56
CA LEU A 48 10.69 -5.22 -10.15
C LEU A 48 10.54 -5.34 -11.66
N LYS A 49 9.35 -5.07 -12.20
CA LYS A 49 9.12 -5.03 -13.66
C LYS A 49 9.76 -3.80 -14.30
N ALA A 50 9.77 -2.66 -13.60
CA ALA A 50 10.33 -1.40 -14.11
C ALA A 50 11.85 -1.41 -14.15
N VAL A 51 12.52 -2.10 -13.21
CA VAL A 51 13.99 -2.12 -13.13
C VAL A 51 14.67 -3.14 -14.08
N GLU A 52 13.94 -3.69 -15.06
CA GLU A 52 14.43 -4.65 -16.07
C GLU A 52 15.51 -5.61 -15.55
N LEU A 53 15.15 -6.40 -14.54
CA LEU A 53 16.06 -7.37 -13.91
C LEU A 53 16.71 -8.25 -15.00
N LYS A 54 18.03 -8.43 -14.93
CA LYS A 54 18.79 -9.35 -15.82
C LYS A 54 18.23 -10.77 -15.80
N GLU A 55 17.75 -11.20 -14.64
CA GLU A 55 17.03 -12.46 -14.44
C GLU A 55 15.59 -12.14 -14.03
N PRO A 56 14.66 -11.99 -15.00
CA PRO A 56 13.27 -11.72 -14.68
C PRO A 56 12.66 -12.93 -13.96
N PRO A 57 11.94 -12.72 -12.84
CA PRO A 57 11.21 -13.79 -12.20
C PRO A 57 10.16 -14.37 -13.16
N SER A 58 9.91 -15.67 -13.06
CA SER A 58 8.90 -16.35 -13.88
C SER A 58 7.55 -15.60 -13.83
N PRO A 59 6.76 -15.55 -14.90
CA PRO A 59 5.41 -14.97 -14.88
C PRO A 59 4.49 -15.59 -13.82
N LYS A 60 4.82 -16.80 -13.36
CA LYS A 60 4.13 -17.55 -12.30
C LYS A 60 4.84 -17.49 -10.93
N ALA A 61 5.87 -16.67 -10.77
CA ALA A 61 6.59 -16.53 -9.51
C ALA A 61 5.62 -16.16 -8.38
N LYS A 62 5.76 -16.84 -7.24
CA LYS A 62 4.92 -16.56 -6.08
C LYS A 62 5.30 -15.20 -5.50
N ALA A 63 4.34 -14.57 -4.82
CA ALA A 63 4.57 -13.29 -4.12
C ALA A 63 5.79 -13.34 -3.19
N LYS A 64 6.03 -14.50 -2.55
CA LYS A 64 7.19 -14.70 -1.68
C LYS A 64 8.53 -14.60 -2.42
N GLU A 65 8.64 -15.23 -3.59
CA GLU A 65 9.87 -15.20 -4.39
C GLU A 65 10.17 -13.78 -4.91
N LEU A 66 9.12 -13.04 -5.29
CA LEU A 66 9.25 -11.63 -5.67
C LEU A 66 9.75 -10.78 -4.50
N LEU A 67 9.22 -11.00 -3.29
CA LEU A 67 9.69 -10.30 -2.08
C LEU A 67 11.14 -10.63 -1.73
N ASP A 68 11.58 -11.88 -1.88
CA ASP A 68 12.96 -12.30 -1.61
C ASP A 68 13.93 -11.63 -2.60
N ILE A 69 13.59 -11.61 -3.90
CA ILE A 69 14.39 -10.92 -4.92
C ILE A 69 14.44 -9.42 -4.65
N TYR A 70 13.29 -8.83 -4.32
CA TYR A 70 13.18 -7.41 -3.98
C TYR A 70 14.08 -7.06 -2.79
N GLY A 71 13.97 -7.78 -1.67
CA GLY A 71 14.79 -7.50 -0.48
C GLY A 71 16.29 -7.74 -0.68
N SER A 72 16.67 -8.58 -1.63
CA SER A 72 18.09 -8.88 -1.91
C SER A 72 18.73 -7.92 -2.91
N LYS A 73 17.96 -7.42 -3.89
CA LYS A 73 18.48 -6.66 -5.04
C LYS A 73 18.03 -5.20 -5.07
N ILE A 74 16.96 -4.82 -4.37
CA ILE A 74 16.41 -3.46 -4.36
C ILE A 74 16.75 -2.78 -3.03
N GLN A 75 17.38 -1.62 -3.12
CA GLN A 75 17.58 -0.72 -1.99
C GLN A 75 16.53 0.40 -2.04
N GLU A 76 15.70 0.49 -1.02
CA GLU A 76 14.74 1.57 -0.83
C GLU A 76 15.46 2.76 -0.17
N LYS A 77 15.43 3.92 -0.82
CA LYS A 77 15.96 5.17 -0.28
C LYS A 77 14.93 6.28 -0.44
N VAL A 78 15.08 7.35 0.33
CA VAL A 78 14.25 8.55 0.21
C VAL A 78 15.17 9.70 -0.15
N THR A 79 14.71 10.57 -1.05
CA THR A 79 15.43 11.75 -1.52
C THR A 79 14.62 13.01 -1.30
N ASP A 80 15.26 14.15 -1.11
CA ASP A 80 14.59 15.45 -1.12
C ASP A 80 14.37 15.98 -2.55
N ALA A 81 13.65 17.10 -2.71
CA ALA A 81 13.44 17.76 -4.01
C ALA A 81 14.74 18.23 -4.69
N GLN A 82 15.86 18.24 -3.97
CA GLN A 82 17.18 18.62 -4.43
C GLN A 82 18.02 17.40 -4.83
N GLY A 83 17.49 16.18 -4.64
CA GLY A 83 18.15 14.92 -4.96
C GLY A 83 19.11 14.41 -3.89
N ASN A 84 19.13 14.99 -2.69
CA ASN A 84 19.94 14.49 -1.57
C ASN A 84 19.25 13.30 -0.91
N ILE A 85 20.01 12.26 -0.60
CA ILE A 85 19.51 11.09 0.11
C ILE A 85 19.25 11.46 1.58
N VAL A 86 18.04 11.19 2.05
CA VAL A 86 17.61 11.37 3.44
C VAL A 86 17.68 10.02 4.15
N ASP A 87 18.74 9.82 4.93
CA ASP A 87 18.92 8.60 5.73
C ASP A 87 17.88 8.53 6.87
N GLY A 88 17.35 7.33 7.11
CA GLY A 88 16.45 7.03 8.22
C GLY A 88 14.96 7.25 7.96
N LYS A 89 14.56 7.63 6.74
CA LYS A 89 13.15 7.63 6.31
C LYS A 89 12.88 6.49 5.32
N LYS A 90 11.74 5.81 5.47
CA LYS A 90 11.24 4.86 4.48
C LYS A 90 10.24 5.53 3.54
N PRO A 91 9.99 4.98 2.34
CA PRO A 91 8.91 5.42 1.46
C PRO A 91 7.56 5.53 2.16
N GLU A 92 7.30 4.64 3.12
CA GLU A 92 6.07 4.57 3.92
C GLU A 92 5.90 5.74 4.90
N ASP A 93 7.00 6.42 5.26
CA ASP A 93 7.00 7.53 6.23
C ASP A 93 6.79 8.91 5.57
N ILE A 94 6.69 8.95 4.24
CA ILE A 94 6.51 10.20 3.48
C ILE A 94 5.10 10.73 3.72
N LYS A 95 5.00 11.93 4.29
CA LYS A 95 3.72 12.61 4.51
C LYS A 95 3.37 13.50 3.31
N GLU A 96 2.08 13.60 3.00
CA GLU A 96 1.59 14.57 2.02
C GLU A 96 2.04 15.99 2.38
N GLY A 97 2.72 16.65 1.44
CA GLY A 97 3.28 17.99 1.62
C GLY A 97 4.76 18.04 2.00
N GLU A 98 5.39 16.90 2.32
CA GLU A 98 6.86 16.84 2.37
C GLU A 98 7.42 16.70 0.95
N ALA A 99 8.44 17.50 0.63
CA ALA A 99 9.14 17.44 -0.65
C ALA A 99 10.14 16.27 -0.68
N LEU A 100 9.65 15.08 -0.35
CA LEU A 100 10.42 13.84 -0.30
C LEU A 100 9.90 12.84 -1.33
N TYR A 101 10.82 12.16 -1.98
CA TYR A 101 10.54 11.22 -3.06
C TYR A 101 11.22 9.88 -2.79
N PRO A 102 10.49 8.75 -2.88
CA PRO A 102 11.10 7.45 -2.77
C PRO A 102 11.92 7.15 -4.03
N ILE A 103 13.06 6.51 -3.85
CA ILE A 103 13.88 6.00 -4.94
C ILE A 103 14.26 4.55 -4.66
N TYR A 104 14.05 3.70 -5.66
CA TYR A 104 14.33 2.28 -5.62
C TYR A 104 15.56 2.01 -6.49
N VAL A 105 16.65 1.62 -5.86
CA VAL A 105 17.93 1.39 -6.55
C VAL A 105 18.12 -0.12 -6.72
N TYR A 106 18.16 -0.57 -7.98
CA TYR A 106 18.52 -1.95 -8.28
C TYR A 106 20.04 -2.08 -8.30
N VAL A 107 20.56 -2.89 -7.38
CA VAL A 107 21.98 -3.19 -7.24
C VAL A 107 22.21 -4.67 -7.53
N GLU A 108 23.22 -4.96 -8.34
CA GLU A 108 23.67 -6.33 -8.59
C GLU A 108 25.16 -6.44 -8.28
N GLY A 109 25.49 -7.20 -7.22
CA GLY A 109 26.84 -7.25 -6.69
C GLY A 109 27.24 -5.90 -6.08
N SER A 110 28.09 -5.15 -6.80
CA SER A 110 28.62 -3.83 -6.39
C SER A 110 28.27 -2.70 -7.36
N GLU A 111 27.53 -2.98 -8.44
CA GLU A 111 27.16 -1.99 -9.45
C GLU A 111 25.66 -1.67 -9.38
N VAL A 112 25.34 -0.37 -9.54
CA VAL A 112 23.96 0.09 -9.67
C VAL A 112 23.53 -0.13 -11.12
N MET A 113 22.51 -0.96 -11.30
CA MET A 113 22.02 -1.34 -12.61
C MET A 113 20.88 -0.44 -13.10
N ALA A 114 19.99 -0.02 -12.19
CA ALA A 114 18.84 0.82 -12.54
C ALA A 114 18.32 1.63 -11.34
N TYR A 115 17.59 2.69 -11.66
CA TYR A 115 16.85 3.52 -10.71
C TYR A 115 15.36 3.51 -11.09
N ALA A 116 14.48 3.35 -10.11
CA ALA A 116 13.04 3.54 -10.24
C ALA A 116 12.55 4.57 -9.22
N PHE A 117 11.56 5.36 -9.60
CA PHE A 117 10.96 6.45 -8.83
C PHE A 117 9.44 6.32 -8.82
#